data_AF-A0A1Y2AU80-F1
#
_entry.id   AF-A0A1Y2AU80-F1
#
_cell.length_a   1.000
_cell.length_b   1.000
_cell.length_c   1.000
_cell.angle_alpha   90.00
_cell.angle_beta   90.00
_cell.angle_gamma   90.00
#
_symmetry.space_group_name_H-M   'P 1'
#
loop_
_entity.id
_entity.type
_entity.pdbx_description
1 polymer ?
#
loop_
_entity_poly.entity_id
_entity_poly.type
_entity_poly.pdbx_seq_one_letter_code
_entity_poly.pdbx_strand_id
1 'polypeptide(L)'
;MLCLANINLDKYNTKGDSSNSSPSSIILSIWHQAPRIAKAICHVALNRGFGGAIRASLELLHAVSGKAWEDTSTIFRQLDNIGPKSMKVLEENSIHTFNDLIKVEPMQLEVWLNRTGPFGQKVIDQAKAMPRYRLGLTKVIPRSWWR
;
A
#
# COMPACT_ATOMS: atom_id res chain seq x y z
N MET A 1 -14.70 -11.53 4.30
CA MET A 1 -13.50 -11.65 5.15
C MET A 1 -12.75 -10.32 5.11
N LEU A 2 -12.98 -9.44 6.10
CA LEU A 2 -12.36 -8.11 6.16
C LEU A 2 -10.92 -8.25 6.67
N CYS A 3 -10.00 -8.60 5.78
CA CYS A 3 -8.57 -8.69 6.07
C CYS A 3 -7.95 -7.29 6.10
N LEU A 4 -8.15 -6.59 7.21
CA LEU A 4 -7.53 -5.31 7.50
C LEU A 4 -6.06 -5.51 7.84
N ALA A 5 -5.16 -5.00 7.00
CA ALA A 5 -3.72 -5.07 7.20
C ALA A 5 -3.17 -6.46 7.59
N ASN A 6 -3.78 -7.54 7.05
CA ASN A 6 -3.42 -8.93 7.35
C ASN A 6 -3.64 -9.40 8.82
N ILE A 7 -4.31 -8.59 9.65
CA ILE A 7 -4.64 -8.94 11.03
C ILE A 7 -6.03 -9.60 11.07
N ASN A 8 -6.10 -10.81 11.63
CA ASN A 8 -7.38 -11.49 11.85
C ASN A 8 -8.05 -10.91 13.12
N LEU A 9 -9.09 -10.11 12.90
CA LEU A 9 -9.84 -9.41 13.94
C LEU A 9 -10.87 -10.27 14.66
N ASP A 10 -11.19 -11.45 14.13
CA ASP A 10 -12.15 -12.39 14.73
C ASP A 10 -11.65 -12.91 16.09
N LYS A 11 -10.34 -12.86 16.31
CA LYS A 11 -9.69 -13.16 17.60
C LYS A 11 -10.14 -12.25 18.74
N TYR A 12 -10.63 -11.04 18.43
CA TYR A 12 -11.02 -10.04 19.43
C TYR A 12 -12.54 -9.95 19.63
N ASN A 13 -13.31 -10.84 19.00
CA ASN A 13 -14.76 -10.89 19.18
C ASN A 13 -15.08 -11.59 20.52
N THR A 14 -15.15 -10.83 21.61
CA THR A 14 -15.56 -11.36 22.92
C THR A 14 -17.06 -11.65 22.90
N LYS A 15 -17.44 -12.90 23.20
CA LYS A 15 -18.84 -13.38 23.17
C LYS A 15 -19.74 -12.76 24.27
N GLY A 16 -19.33 -11.68 24.94
CA GLY A 16 -19.87 -11.29 26.26
C GLY A 16 -20.52 -9.92 26.36
N ASP A 17 -20.25 -8.96 25.47
CA ASP A 17 -20.68 -7.57 25.72
C ASP A 17 -21.88 -7.19 24.86
N SER A 18 -23.02 -7.07 25.53
CA SER A 18 -24.34 -6.63 25.04
C SER A 18 -24.40 -5.12 24.74
N SER A 19 -23.30 -4.53 24.24
CA SER A 19 -23.22 -3.14 23.78
C SER A 19 -23.10 -3.05 22.25
N ASN A 20 -24.21 -3.38 21.58
CA ASN A 20 -24.76 -2.87 20.31
C ASN A 20 -23.89 -2.51 19.07
N SER A 21 -22.60 -2.81 18.99
CA SER A 21 -21.87 -2.73 17.71
C SER A 21 -20.76 -3.76 17.65
N SER A 22 -20.83 -4.66 16.67
CA SER A 22 -19.76 -5.64 16.45
C SER A 22 -18.41 -4.91 16.23
N PRO A 23 -17.28 -5.42 16.75
CA PRO A 23 -15.96 -4.80 16.55
C PRO A 23 -15.66 -4.51 15.08
N SER A 24 -16.13 -5.39 14.18
CA SER A 24 -16.04 -5.22 12.73
C SER A 24 -16.67 -3.93 12.22
N SER A 25 -17.84 -3.55 12.75
CA SER A 25 -18.58 -2.34 12.38
C SER A 25 -17.87 -1.06 12.84
N ILE A 26 -17.30 -1.08 14.05
CA ILE A 26 -16.52 0.05 14.59
C ILE A 26 -15.30 0.29 13.73
N ILE A 27 -14.57 -0.78 13.40
CA ILE A 27 -13.35 -0.67 12.62
C ILE A 27 -13.65 -0.14 11.22
N LEU A 28 -14.70 -0.65 10.56
CA LEU A 28 -15.12 -0.12 9.26
C LEU A 28 -15.37 1.40 9.33
N SER A 29 -16.02 1.86 10.39
CA SER A 29 -16.29 3.29 10.63
C SER A 29 -14.98 4.08 10.80
N ILE A 30 -14.01 3.55 11.55
CA ILE A 30 -12.67 4.16 11.69
C ILE A 30 -12.00 4.28 10.32
N TRP A 31 -12.01 3.21 9.50
CA TRP A 31 -11.38 3.21 8.19
C TRP A 31 -12.03 4.18 7.20
N HIS A 32 -13.33 4.41 7.29
CA HIS A 32 -14.01 5.41 6.48
C HIS A 32 -13.56 6.84 6.82
N GLN A 33 -13.20 7.12 8.07
CA GLN A 33 -12.78 8.46 8.49
C GLN A 33 -11.27 8.69 8.49
N ALA A 34 -10.46 7.64 8.64
CA ALA A 34 -9.01 7.69 8.61
C ALA A 34 -8.40 8.50 7.44
N PRO A 35 -8.83 8.35 6.16
CA PRO A 35 -8.22 9.12 5.06
C PRO A 35 -8.53 10.62 5.14
N ARG A 36 -9.66 11.02 5.76
CA ARG A 36 -9.99 12.44 5.98
C ARG A 36 -9.07 13.06 7.02
N ILE A 37 -8.80 12.33 8.10
CA ILE A 37 -7.88 12.77 9.17
C ILE A 37 -6.46 12.88 8.62
N ALA A 38 -5.99 11.88 7.86
CA ALA A 38 -4.68 11.90 7.22
C ALA A 38 -4.49 13.12 6.30
N LYS A 39 -5.50 13.43 5.48
CA LYS A 39 -5.50 14.65 4.64
C LYS A 39 -5.45 15.93 5.48
N ALA A 40 -6.21 16.01 6.56
CA ALA A 40 -6.19 17.18 7.45
C ALA A 40 -4.80 17.40 8.06
N ILE A 41 -4.12 16.33 8.50
CA ILE A 41 -2.73 16.40 8.99
C ILE A 41 -1.81 16.95 7.90
N CYS A 42 -1.91 16.45 6.68
CA CYS A 42 -1.13 16.96 5.54
C CYS A 42 -1.37 18.46 5.29
N HIS A 43 -2.62 18.91 5.33
CA HIS A 43 -2.95 20.33 5.16
C HIS A 43 -2.36 21.21 6.28
N VAL A 44 -2.45 20.77 7.53
CA VAL A 44 -1.86 21.51 8.66
C VAL A 44 -0.34 21.55 8.55
N ALA A 45 0.30 20.42 8.24
CA ALA A 45 1.75 20.34 8.06
C ALA A 45 2.24 21.24 6.92
N LEU A 46 1.48 21.30 5.82
CA LEU A 46 1.74 22.18 4.67
C LEU A 46 1.62 23.65 5.07
N ASN A 47 0.56 24.05 5.78
CA ASN A 47 0.38 25.42 6.25
C ASN A 47 1.46 25.87 7.23
N ARG A 48 2.02 24.93 8.00
CA ARG A 48 3.09 25.20 8.96
C ARG A 48 4.50 25.11 8.37
N GLY A 49 4.65 24.61 7.14
CA GLY A 49 5.94 24.46 6.47
C GLY A 49 6.82 23.32 7.00
N PHE A 50 6.25 22.33 7.69
CA PHE A 50 7.02 21.20 8.24
C PHE A 50 7.19 20.08 7.20
N GLY A 51 8.29 20.13 6.44
CA GLY A 51 8.56 19.15 5.36
C GLY A 51 8.54 17.68 5.80
N GLY A 52 9.14 17.36 6.95
CA GLY A 52 9.13 15.98 7.48
C GLY A 52 7.73 15.48 7.84
N ALA A 53 6.92 16.34 8.46
CA ALA A 53 5.54 16.01 8.81
C ALA A 53 4.66 15.85 7.55
N ILE A 54 4.89 16.65 6.51
CA ILE A 54 4.20 16.51 5.22
C ILE A 54 4.50 15.14 4.63
N ARG A 55 5.78 14.75 4.54
CA ARG A 55 6.18 13.43 4.02
C ARG A 55 5.50 12.29 4.79
N ALA A 56 5.63 12.28 6.11
CA ALA A 56 5.03 11.24 6.96
C ALA A 56 3.50 11.18 6.82
N SER A 57 2.84 12.34 6.69
CA SER A 57 1.39 12.40 6.50
C SER A 57 0.93 11.86 5.14
N LEU A 58 1.73 12.05 4.08
CA LEU A 58 1.46 11.49 2.75
C LEU A 58 1.65 9.97 2.73
N GLU A 59 2.74 9.48 3.34
CA GLU A 59 2.98 8.04 3.51
C GLU A 59 1.82 7.39 4.29
N LEU A 60 1.35 8.02 5.37
CA LEU A 60 0.17 7.56 6.12
C LEU A 60 -1.10 7.58 5.26
N LEU A 61 -1.33 8.64 4.48
CA LEU A 61 -2.50 8.73 3.60
C LEU A 61 -2.51 7.62 2.54
N HIS A 62 -1.36 7.30 1.96
CA HIS A 62 -1.21 6.19 1.03
C HIS A 62 -1.49 4.85 1.72
N ALA A 63 -0.86 4.60 2.87
CA ALA A 63 -1.04 3.37 3.63
C ALA A 63 -2.52 3.14 4.04
N VAL A 64 -3.19 4.20 4.49
CA VAL A 64 -4.61 4.14 4.86
C VAL A 64 -5.50 3.89 3.65
N SER A 65 -5.20 4.54 2.52
CA SER A 65 -5.98 4.36 1.29
C SER A 65 -5.80 2.96 0.69
N GLY A 66 -4.57 2.42 0.74
CA GLY A 66 -4.24 1.07 0.32
C GLY A 66 -4.60 -0.04 1.31
N LYS A 67 -4.98 0.33 2.56
CA LYS A 67 -5.21 -0.61 3.69
C LYS A 67 -4.03 -1.55 3.91
N ALA A 68 -2.83 -1.02 3.73
CA ALA A 68 -1.56 -1.74 3.65
C ALA A 68 -0.43 -0.83 4.11
N TRP A 69 0.64 -1.40 4.68
CA TRP A 69 1.88 -0.66 4.92
C TRP A 69 2.79 -0.74 3.68
N GLU A 70 3.60 0.30 3.45
CA GLU A 70 4.45 0.44 2.26
C GLU A 70 5.58 -0.60 2.21
N ASP A 71 6.04 -1.11 3.36
CA ASP A 71 7.16 -2.06 3.46
C ASP A 71 6.73 -3.55 3.50
N THR A 72 5.49 -3.84 3.11
CA THR A 72 4.95 -5.21 3.19
C THR A 72 4.48 -5.65 1.80
N SER A 73 4.58 -6.96 1.53
CA SER A 73 4.07 -7.60 0.30
C SER A 73 2.55 -7.42 0.09
N THR A 74 1.87 -6.71 0.98
CA THR A 74 0.52 -6.17 0.81
C THR A 74 0.37 -5.21 -0.36
N ILE A 75 1.45 -4.58 -0.84
CA ILE A 75 1.40 -3.74 -2.05
C ILE A 75 0.94 -4.52 -3.28
N PHE A 76 1.16 -5.84 -3.34
CA PHE A 76 0.77 -6.68 -4.47
C PHE A 76 -0.75 -6.91 -4.57
N ARG A 77 -1.55 -6.43 -3.60
CA ARG A 77 -3.01 -6.37 -3.75
C ARG A 77 -3.47 -5.50 -4.92
N GLN A 78 -2.60 -4.64 -5.43
CA GLN A 78 -2.87 -3.85 -6.63
C GLN A 78 -2.87 -4.69 -7.92
N LEU A 79 -2.33 -5.91 -7.88
CA LEU A 79 -2.32 -6.85 -8.99
C LEU A 79 -3.53 -7.78 -8.90
N ASP A 80 -4.11 -8.13 -10.04
CA ASP A 80 -5.26 -9.02 -10.07
C ASP A 80 -4.85 -10.43 -9.64
N ASN A 81 -5.77 -11.15 -8.99
CA ASN A 81 -5.59 -12.54 -8.57
C ASN A 81 -4.48 -12.80 -7.52
N ILE A 82 -3.91 -11.75 -6.91
CA ILE A 82 -3.01 -11.87 -5.76
C ILE A 82 -3.82 -11.83 -4.45
N GLY A 83 -3.83 -12.95 -3.74
CA GLY A 83 -4.53 -13.10 -2.46
C GLY A 83 -3.60 -13.13 -1.24
N PRO A 84 -4.16 -13.20 0.00
CA PRO A 84 -3.40 -13.26 1.24
C PRO A 84 -2.35 -14.37 1.32
N LYS A 85 -2.65 -15.54 0.74
CA LYS A 85 -1.71 -16.66 0.69
C LYS A 85 -0.51 -16.35 -0.21
N SER A 86 -0.77 -15.79 -1.39
CA SER A 86 0.26 -15.39 -2.35
C SER A 86 1.19 -14.34 -1.75
N MET A 87 0.65 -13.36 -1.04
CA MET A 87 1.45 -12.32 -0.39
C MET A 87 2.41 -12.89 0.67
N LYS A 88 1.98 -13.88 1.45
CA LYS A 88 2.86 -14.54 2.43
C LYS A 88 4.02 -15.27 1.76
N VAL A 89 3.73 -16.00 0.68
CA VAL A 89 4.78 -16.68 -0.10
C VAL A 89 5.76 -15.67 -0.71
N LEU A 90 5.27 -14.54 -1.23
CA LEU A 90 6.14 -13.48 -1.75
C LEU A 90 7.00 -12.85 -0.65
N GLU A 91 6.44 -12.67 0.54
CA GLU A 91 7.14 -12.17 1.73
C GLU A 91 8.24 -13.14 2.19
N GLU A 92 7.95 -14.44 2.22
CA GLU A 92 8.93 -15.51 2.52
C GLU A 92 10.09 -15.54 1.51
N ASN A 93 9.84 -15.15 0.26
CA ASN A 93 10.85 -15.02 -0.79
C ASN A 93 11.51 -13.62 -0.83
N SER A 94 11.31 -12.79 0.18
CA SER A 94 11.87 -11.43 0.30
C SER A 94 11.48 -10.47 -0.85
N ILE A 95 10.29 -10.65 -1.40
CA ILE A 95 9.75 -9.82 -2.48
C ILE A 95 8.83 -8.78 -1.85
N HIS A 96 9.30 -7.54 -1.79
CA HIS A 96 8.57 -6.45 -1.16
C HIS A 96 8.25 -5.30 -2.12
N THR A 97 8.93 -5.20 -3.27
CA THR A 97 8.71 -4.13 -4.25
C THR A 97 8.28 -4.69 -5.61
N PHE A 98 7.54 -3.90 -6.41
CA PHE A 98 7.28 -4.22 -7.83
C PHE A 98 8.56 -4.44 -8.64
N ASN A 99 9.63 -3.69 -8.34
CA ASN A 99 10.93 -3.88 -9.01
C ASN A 99 11.54 -5.25 -8.71
N ASP A 100 11.30 -5.80 -7.53
CA ASP A 100 11.78 -7.13 -7.16
C ASP A 100 10.95 -8.19 -7.90
N LEU A 101 9.63 -8.01 -7.94
CA LEU A 101 8.71 -8.89 -8.67
C LEU A 101 9.01 -8.97 -10.17
N ILE A 102 9.39 -7.84 -10.81
CA ILE A 102 9.69 -7.81 -12.25
C ILE A 102 10.98 -8.58 -12.60
N LYS A 103 11.90 -8.75 -11.65
CA LYS A 103 13.16 -9.48 -11.85
C LYS A 103 12.99 -11.00 -11.76
N VAL A 104 11.89 -11.46 -11.17
CA VAL A 104 11.61 -12.88 -10.96
C VAL A 104 11.22 -13.54 -12.28
N GLU A 105 11.67 -14.77 -12.49
CA GLU A 105 11.28 -15.57 -13.65
C GLU A 105 9.78 -15.97 -13.54
N PRO A 106 8.97 -15.81 -14.62
CA PRO A 106 7.55 -16.16 -14.60
C PRO A 106 7.28 -17.60 -14.13
N MET A 107 8.13 -18.54 -14.51
CA MET A 107 8.00 -19.96 -14.15
C MET A 107 8.28 -20.20 -12.66
N GLN A 108 9.27 -19.51 -12.09
CA GLN A 108 9.55 -19.57 -10.64
C GLN A 108 8.37 -19.01 -9.83
N LEU A 109 7.79 -17.90 -10.29
CA LEU A 109 6.63 -17.29 -9.66
C LEU A 109 5.41 -18.23 -9.65
N GLU A 110 5.20 -18.99 -10.72
CA GLU A 110 4.14 -20.00 -10.81
C GLU A 110 4.34 -21.17 -9.84
N VAL A 111 5.59 -21.65 -9.72
CA VAL A 111 5.96 -22.70 -8.76
C VAL A 111 5.72 -22.24 -7.32
N TRP A 112 6.19 -21.05 -6.95
CA TRP A 112 6.00 -20.51 -5.61
C TRP A 112 4.52 -20.35 -5.26
N LEU A 113 3.74 -19.81 -6.19
CA LEU A 113 2.33 -19.52 -5.96
C LEU A 113 1.41 -20.73 -6.18
N ASN A 114 1.98 -21.89 -6.53
CA ASN A 114 1.27 -23.12 -6.87
C ASN A 114 0.14 -22.88 -7.88
N ARG A 115 0.46 -22.17 -8.96
CA ARG A 115 -0.46 -21.85 -10.06
C ARG A 115 0.06 -22.48 -11.35
N THR A 116 -0.85 -22.86 -12.22
CA THR A 116 -0.52 -23.27 -13.58
C THR A 116 -0.38 -22.04 -14.48
N GLY A 117 0.55 -22.09 -15.43
CA GLY A 117 0.71 -21.04 -16.43
C GLY A 117 -0.58 -20.77 -17.23
N PRO A 118 -0.79 -19.56 -17.78
CA PRO A 118 0.10 -18.39 -17.89
C PRO A 118 -0.17 -17.34 -16.79
N PHE A 119 0.09 -17.68 -15.53
CA PHE A 119 -0.20 -16.81 -14.39
C PHE A 119 0.96 -15.85 -14.11
N GLY A 120 2.18 -16.38 -14.03
CA GLY A 120 3.36 -15.58 -13.68
C GLY A 120 3.61 -14.47 -14.69
N GLN A 121 3.41 -14.77 -15.98
CA GLN A 121 3.60 -13.81 -17.06
C GLN A 121 2.58 -12.66 -16.99
N LYS A 122 1.30 -12.97 -16.75
CA LYS A 122 0.26 -11.94 -16.56
C LYS A 122 0.56 -11.01 -15.38
N VAL A 123 1.01 -11.57 -14.26
CA VAL A 123 1.35 -10.79 -13.06
C VAL A 123 2.53 -9.85 -13.34
N ILE A 124 3.56 -10.34 -14.02
CA ILE A 124 4.73 -9.52 -14.38
C ILE A 124 4.34 -8.41 -15.38
N ASP A 125 3.48 -8.72 -16.35
CA ASP A 125 3.02 -7.73 -17.32
C ASP A 125 2.17 -6.63 -16.66
N GLN A 126 1.31 -6.98 -15.70
CA GLN A 126 0.59 -6.00 -14.88
C GLN A 126 1.55 -5.14 -14.05
N ALA A 127 2.57 -5.74 -13.44
CA ALA A 127 3.58 -5.00 -12.68
C ALA A 127 4.40 -4.06 -13.59
N LYS A 128 4.65 -4.42 -14.85
CA LYS A 128 5.30 -3.55 -15.84
C LYS A 128 4.42 -2.41 -16.32
N ALA A 129 3.11 -2.62 -16.39
CA ALA A 129 2.13 -1.60 -16.80
C ALA A 129 1.93 -0.50 -15.75
N MET A 130 2.35 -0.72 -14.50
CA MET A 130 2.26 0.29 -13.45
C MET A 130 3.05 1.57 -13.80
N PRO A 131 2.53 2.75 -13.43
CA PRO A 131 3.14 4.02 -13.80
C PRO A 131 4.51 4.21 -13.12
N ARG A 132 5.53 4.55 -13.91
CA ARG A 132 6.87 4.89 -13.42
C ARG A 132 7.14 6.37 -13.61
N TYR A 133 7.17 7.10 -12.51
CA TYR A 133 7.47 8.53 -12.54
C TYR A 133 8.99 8.78 -12.55
N ARG A 134 9.40 9.87 -13.21
CA ARG A 134 10.75 10.43 -13.20
C ARG A 134 10.65 11.92 -12.96
N LEU A 135 11.44 12.46 -12.04
CA LEU A 135 11.47 13.88 -11.72
C LEU A 135 12.81 14.47 -12.17
N GLY A 136 12.76 15.49 -13.01
CA GLY A 136 13.92 16.28 -13.42
C GLY A 136 13.85 17.65 -12.74
N LEU A 137 14.87 17.98 -11.94
CA LEU A 137 14.95 19.26 -11.26
C LEU A 137 15.88 20.18 -12.03
N THR A 138 15.35 21.32 -12.50
CA THR A 138 16.16 22.38 -13.10
C THR A 138 16.10 23.60 -12.20
N LYS A 139 17.25 24.04 -11.69
CA LYS A 139 17.34 25.30 -10.94
C LYS A 139 17.21 26.45 -11.93
N VAL A 140 16.09 27.15 -11.90
CA VAL A 140 15.94 28.40 -12.63
C VAL A 140 16.74 29.47 -11.90
N ILE A 141 17.86 29.88 -12.47
CA ILE A 141 18.60 31.06 -11.97
C ILE A 141 17.81 32.28 -12.43
N PRO A 142 17.27 33.10 -11.51
CA PRO A 142 16.55 34.31 -11.91
C PRO A 142 17.52 35.21 -12.69
N ARG A 143 17.10 35.63 -13.88
CA ARG A 143 17.87 36.57 -14.71
C ARG A 143 18.00 37.87 -13.91
N SER A 144 19.22 38.25 -13.52
CA SER A 144 19.45 39.52 -12.83
C SER A 144 19.14 40.66 -13.80
N TRP A 145 18.07 41.41 -13.52
CA TRP A 145 17.58 42.52 -14.36
C TRP A 145 18.45 43.79 -14.31
N TRP A 146 19.60 43.74 -13.64
CA TRP A 146 20.49 44.88 -13.47
C TRP A 146 21.83 44.61 -14.15
N ARG A 147 21.87 44.90 -15.46
CA ARG A 147 23.06 45.37 -16.18
C ARG A 147 22.63 46.17 -17.40
#